data_AF-D6TSE0-F1
#
_entry.id   AF-D6TSE0-F1
#
_cell.length_a   1.000
_cell.length_b   1.000
_cell.length_c   1.000
_cell.angle_alpha   90.00
_cell.angle_beta   90.00
_cell.angle_gamma   90.00
#
_symmetry.space_group_name_H-M   'P 1'
#
loop_
_entity.id
_entity.type
_entity.pdbx_description
1 polymer ?
#
loop_
_entity_poly.entity_id
_entity_poly.type
_entity_poly.pdbx_seq_one_letter_code
_entity_poly.pdbx_strand_id
1 'polypeptide(L)'
;MKEALSIEIEQMDDIPLLITHMQRMRLSELLNKHIPTHGHRKGLSVGELSVVWLAHILSQADHWMNRVQEWGSRRLETLRGCGMDALCPQDLTGDRLADVQGQGQTGA
;
A
#
# COMPACT_ATOMS: atom_id res chain seq x y z
N MET A 1 20.41 -32.93 2.82
CA MET A 1 20.34 -31.83 1.84
C MET A 1 20.58 -30.54 2.61
N LYS A 2 21.55 -29.70 2.21
CA LYS A 2 21.67 -28.34 2.72
C LYS A 2 20.63 -27.51 1.99
N GLU A 3 19.68 -26.92 2.71
CA GLU A 3 18.78 -25.95 2.10
C GLU A 3 19.62 -24.76 1.60
N ALA A 4 19.38 -24.35 0.36
CA ALA A 4 20.01 -23.18 -0.21
C ALA A 4 19.42 -21.95 0.48
N LEU A 5 20.27 -21.16 1.12
CA LEU A 5 19.86 -19.89 1.72
C LEU A 5 19.44 -18.94 0.59
N SER A 6 18.17 -18.54 0.54
CA SER A 6 17.70 -17.48 -0.35
C SER A 6 17.87 -16.13 0.35
N ILE A 7 18.67 -15.25 -0.23
CA ILE A 7 18.83 -13.86 0.23
C ILE A 7 18.10 -12.97 -0.76
N GLU A 8 17.11 -12.23 -0.29
CA GLU A 8 16.43 -11.19 -1.05
C GLU A 8 16.89 -9.82 -0.58
N ILE A 9 17.11 -8.90 -1.52
CA ILE A 9 17.53 -7.53 -1.23
C ILE A 9 16.46 -6.60 -1.83
N GLU A 10 15.84 -5.81 -0.97
CA GLU A 10 14.89 -4.77 -1.39
C GLU A 10 15.56 -3.39 -1.32
N GLN A 11 15.21 -2.54 -2.27
CA GLN A 11 15.64 -1.15 -2.28
C GLN A 11 14.65 -0.29 -1.50
N MET A 12 15.12 0.40 -0.46
CA MET A 12 14.26 1.17 0.44
C MET A 12 13.95 2.59 -0.07
N ASP A 13 14.89 3.22 -0.78
CA ASP A 13 14.76 4.59 -1.32
C ASP A 13 14.24 5.60 -0.26
N ASP A 14 13.29 6.44 -0.64
CA ASP A 14 12.62 7.46 0.18
C ASP A 14 11.36 6.95 0.90
N ILE A 15 10.98 5.69 0.69
CA ILE A 15 9.71 5.11 1.14
C ILE A 15 9.55 5.17 2.67
N PRO A 16 10.55 4.78 3.49
CA PRO A 16 10.42 4.87 4.94
C PRO A 16 10.17 6.30 5.42
N LEU A 17 10.83 7.28 4.80
CA LEU A 17 10.66 8.68 5.15
C LEU A 17 9.24 9.16 4.83
N LEU A 18 8.75 8.86 3.64
CA LEU A 18 7.41 9.23 3.17
C LEU A 18 6.32 8.62 4.06
N ILE A 19 6.40 7.31 4.32
CA ILE A 19 5.41 6.60 5.15
C ILE A 19 5.45 7.13 6.59
N THR A 20 6.63 7.26 7.18
CA THR A 20 6.79 7.80 8.55
C THR A 20 6.19 9.21 8.65
N HIS A 21 6.38 10.06 7.65
CA HIS A 21 5.82 11.40 7.64
C HIS A 21 4.28 11.36 7.63
N MET A 22 3.68 10.54 6.77
CA MET A 22 2.22 10.37 6.71
C MET A 22 1.63 9.73 7.97
N GLN A 23 2.35 8.82 8.62
CA GLN A 23 1.97 8.26 9.92
C GLN A 23 1.96 9.31 11.03
N ARG A 24 2.95 10.21 11.07
CA ARG A 24 2.97 11.32 12.03
C ARG A 24 1.80 12.28 11.86
N MET A 25 1.32 12.42 10.62
CA MET A 25 0.11 13.19 10.30
C MET A 25 -1.19 12.41 10.60
N ARG A 26 -1.10 11.14 10.97
CA ARG A 26 -2.24 10.22 11.19
C ARG A 26 -3.16 10.15 9.98
N LEU A 27 -2.54 10.15 8.79
CA LEU A 27 -3.25 10.26 7.52
C LEU A 27 -4.15 9.04 7.29
N SER A 28 -3.66 7.84 7.60
CA SER A 28 -4.45 6.61 7.45
C SER A 28 -5.73 6.67 8.30
N GLU A 29 -5.64 7.05 9.58
CA GLU A 29 -6.83 7.12 10.44
C GLU A 29 -7.81 8.20 10.00
N LEU A 30 -7.28 9.34 9.53
CA LEU A 30 -8.13 10.41 8.99
C LEU A 30 -8.88 9.93 7.74
N LEU A 31 -8.20 9.26 6.82
CA LEU A 31 -8.82 8.73 5.60
C LEU A 31 -9.82 7.62 5.92
N ASN A 32 -9.51 6.71 6.84
CA ASN A 32 -10.43 5.67 7.29
C ASN A 32 -11.73 6.23 7.89
N LYS A 33 -11.69 7.44 8.47
CA LYS A 33 -12.90 8.11 8.99
C LYS A 33 -13.80 8.68 7.89
N HIS A 34 -13.21 9.08 6.76
CA HIS A 34 -13.90 9.84 5.72
C HIS A 34 -14.19 9.03 4.46
N ILE A 35 -13.44 7.96 4.21
CA ILE A 35 -13.64 7.06 3.07
C ILE A 35 -14.33 5.79 3.56
N PRO A 36 -15.57 5.51 3.13
CA PRO A 36 -16.28 4.33 3.55
C PRO A 36 -15.57 3.06 3.05
N THR A 37 -15.38 2.10 3.95
CA THR A 37 -14.82 0.80 3.58
C THR A 37 -15.88 -0.02 2.84
N HIS A 38 -15.60 -0.41 1.60
CA HIS A 38 -16.53 -1.21 0.80
C HIS A 38 -16.47 -2.70 1.19
N GLY A 39 -17.56 -3.23 1.74
CA GLY A 39 -17.85 -4.68 1.85
C GLY A 39 -16.95 -5.52 2.77
N HIS A 40 -16.78 -6.81 2.41
CA HIS A 40 -16.02 -7.84 3.16
C HIS A 40 -14.49 -7.80 2.92
N ARG A 41 -13.95 -6.66 2.49
CA ARG A 41 -12.53 -6.53 2.15
C ARG A 41 -11.67 -6.76 3.42
N LYS A 42 -10.66 -7.61 3.28
CA LYS A 42 -9.66 -7.95 4.32
C LYS A 42 -8.28 -7.44 3.91
N GLY A 43 -7.34 -7.38 4.84
CA GLY A 43 -6.00 -6.85 4.61
C GLY A 43 -5.91 -5.39 5.02
N LEU A 44 -5.22 -4.57 4.23
CA LEU A 44 -5.04 -3.15 4.55
C LEU A 44 -6.39 -2.40 4.62
N SER A 45 -6.49 -1.44 5.53
CA SER A 45 -7.54 -0.44 5.50
C SER A 45 -7.40 0.49 4.30
N VAL A 46 -8.47 1.19 3.92
CA VAL A 46 -8.42 2.15 2.80
C VAL A 46 -7.41 3.27 3.08
N GLY A 47 -7.28 3.70 4.33
CA GLY A 47 -6.28 4.67 4.76
C GLY A 47 -4.85 4.17 4.61
N GLU A 48 -4.56 2.94 5.02
CA GLU A 48 -3.23 2.32 4.83
C GLU A 48 -2.90 2.14 3.36
N LEU A 49 -3.86 1.65 2.57
CA LEU A 49 -3.71 1.53 1.12
C LEU A 49 -3.44 2.89 0.46
N SER A 50 -4.11 3.94 0.92
CA SER A 50 -3.89 5.32 0.45
C SER A 50 -2.48 5.80 0.78
N VAL A 51 -1.97 5.51 1.98
CA VAL A 51 -0.59 5.84 2.39
C VAL A 51 0.42 5.14 1.48
N VAL A 52 0.23 3.85 1.20
CA VAL A 52 1.12 3.11 0.28
C VAL A 52 1.06 3.69 -1.13
N TRP A 53 -0.12 4.04 -1.63
CA TRP A 53 -0.27 4.61 -2.96
C TRP A 53 0.32 6.02 -3.07
N LEU A 54 0.16 6.87 -2.06
CA LEU A 54 0.81 8.18 -2.00
C LEU A 54 2.34 8.05 -1.94
N ALA A 55 2.87 7.08 -1.20
CA ALA A 55 4.30 6.80 -1.21
C ALA A 55 4.80 6.39 -2.60
N HIS A 56 4.04 5.56 -3.32
CA HIS A 56 4.34 5.23 -4.72
C HIS A 56 4.36 6.47 -5.62
N ILE A 57 3.32 7.31 -5.55
CA ILE A 57 3.21 8.54 -6.35
C ILE A 57 4.39 9.46 -6.12
N LEU A 58 4.74 9.69 -4.86
CA LEU A 58 5.82 10.61 -4.50
C LEU A 58 7.20 10.06 -4.86
N SER A 59 7.43 8.76 -4.65
CA SER A 59 8.71 8.10 -4.92
C SER A 59 8.97 7.89 -6.42
N GLN A 60 7.93 7.56 -7.18
CA GLN A 60 8.04 7.20 -8.61
C GLN A 60 7.64 8.35 -9.54
N ALA A 61 7.04 9.43 -9.03
CA ALA A 61 6.39 10.47 -9.82
C ALA A 61 5.34 9.91 -10.80
N ASP A 62 4.73 8.76 -10.48
CA ASP A 62 3.75 8.06 -11.30
C ASP A 62 2.50 7.72 -10.48
N HIS A 63 1.33 8.06 -11.01
CA HIS A 63 0.04 7.83 -10.36
C HIS A 63 -0.72 6.62 -10.92
N TRP A 64 -0.18 5.93 -11.92
CA TRP A 64 -0.87 4.84 -12.57
C TRP A 64 -1.00 3.61 -11.66
N MET A 65 -2.25 3.26 -11.35
CA MET A 65 -2.59 2.14 -10.47
C MET A 65 -2.01 0.80 -10.91
N ASN A 66 -1.87 0.57 -12.22
CA ASN A 66 -1.33 -0.69 -12.77
C ASN A 66 0.17 -0.91 -12.47
N ARG A 67 0.90 0.11 -11.99
CA ARG A 67 2.31 0.00 -11.57
C ARG A 67 2.49 -0.27 -10.09
N VAL A 68 1.48 0.03 -9.26
CA VAL A 68 1.58 -0.02 -7.80
C VAL A 68 1.79 -1.46 -7.30
N GLN A 69 1.09 -2.44 -7.87
CA GLN A 69 1.21 -3.83 -7.46
C GLN A 69 2.62 -4.38 -7.70
N GLU A 70 3.18 -4.15 -8.90
CA GLU A 70 4.52 -4.59 -9.24
C GLU A 70 5.57 -3.88 -8.35
N TRP A 71 5.42 -2.57 -8.17
CA TRP A 71 6.31 -1.76 -7.33
C TRP A 71 6.32 -2.24 -5.87
N GLY A 72 5.15 -2.42 -5.26
CA GLY A 72 5.03 -2.83 -3.86
C GLY A 72 5.42 -4.29 -3.63
N SER A 73 5.20 -5.18 -4.61
CA SER A 73 5.61 -6.59 -4.50
C SER A 73 7.13 -6.76 -4.45
N ARG A 74 7.91 -5.82 -5.02
CA ARG A 74 9.38 -5.81 -4.94
C ARG A 74 9.92 -5.17 -3.66
N ARG A 75 9.03 -4.70 -2.77
CA ARG A 75 9.33 -3.88 -1.58
C ARG A 75 8.45 -4.27 -0.39
N LEU A 76 8.05 -5.54 -0.33
CA LEU A 76 7.04 -6.00 0.59
C LEU A 76 7.55 -5.90 2.04
N GLU A 77 8.78 -6.32 2.28
CA GLU A 77 9.39 -6.29 3.60
C GLU A 77 9.72 -4.87 4.04
N THR A 78 10.12 -4.01 3.11
CA THR A 78 10.31 -2.57 3.34
C THR A 78 9.00 -1.93 3.77
N LEU A 79 7.90 -2.15 3.04
CA LEU A 79 6.60 -1.58 3.34
C LEU A 79 6.05 -2.10 4.66
N ARG A 80 6.19 -3.40 4.94
CA ARG A 80 5.83 -4.01 6.23
C ARG A 80 6.62 -3.41 7.38
N GLY A 81 7.95 -3.29 7.22
CA GLY A 81 8.82 -2.64 8.20
C GLY A 81 8.51 -1.17 8.44
N CYS A 82 7.80 -0.51 7.51
CA CYS A 82 7.29 0.84 7.67
C CYS A 82 5.88 0.90 8.30
N GLY A 83 5.38 -0.19 8.88
CA GLY A 83 4.11 -0.25 9.61
C GLY A 83 2.91 -0.67 8.77
N MET A 84 3.13 -1.29 7.60
CA MET A 84 2.08 -1.96 6.81
C MET A 84 2.12 -3.48 7.07
N ASP A 85 2.08 -3.90 8.33
CA ASP A 85 2.35 -5.30 8.74
C ASP A 85 1.47 -6.34 8.03
N ALA A 86 0.20 -5.99 7.80
CA ALA A 86 -0.78 -6.86 7.15
C ALA A 86 -0.70 -6.85 5.61
N LEU A 87 0.22 -6.07 5.01
CA LEU A 87 0.32 -5.91 3.57
C LEU A 87 0.62 -7.26 2.89
N CYS A 88 -0.17 -7.55 1.87
CA CYS A 88 0.10 -8.58 0.88
C CYS A 88 -0.02 -8.00 -0.54
N PRO A 89 0.59 -8.65 -1.56
CA PRO A 89 0.49 -8.19 -2.95
C PRO A 89 -0.95 -8.05 -3.47
N GLN A 90 -1.93 -8.74 -2.88
CA GLN A 90 -3.33 -8.68 -3.29
C GLN A 90 -4.00 -7.36 -2.85
N ASP A 91 -3.48 -6.71 -1.79
CA ASP A 91 -3.98 -5.40 -1.33
C ASP A 91 -3.71 -4.29 -2.34
N LEU A 92 -2.71 -4.46 -3.22
CA LEU A 92 -2.25 -3.44 -4.18
C LEU A 92 -2.86 -3.62 -5.58
N THR A 93 -3.88 -4.46 -5.71
CA THR A 93 -4.58 -4.66 -6.98
C THR A 93 -5.35 -3.39 -7.40
N GLY A 94 -5.60 -3.24 -8.70
CA GLY A 94 -6.35 -2.10 -9.22
C GLY A 94 -7.74 -1.94 -8.59
N ASP A 95 -8.45 -3.03 -8.33
CA ASP A 95 -9.78 -2.99 -7.69
C ASP A 95 -9.72 -2.48 -6.24
N ARG A 96 -8.63 -2.79 -5.53
CA ARG A 96 -8.36 -2.26 -4.19
C ARG A 96 -8.10 -0.76 -4.23
N LEU A 97 -7.25 -0.32 -5.16
CA LEU A 97 -6.89 1.08 -5.32
C LEU A 97 -8.06 1.94 -5.84
N ALA A 98 -9.00 1.36 -6.58
CA ALA A 98 -10.22 2.04 -7.04
C ALA A 98 -11.11 2.52 -5.87
N ASP A 99 -11.09 1.84 -4.73
CA ASP A 99 -11.82 2.30 -3.53
C ASP A 99 -11.30 3.63 -3.01
N VAL A 100 -9.99 3.87 -3.11
CA VAL A 100 -9.39 5.14 -2.68
C VAL A 100 -9.92 6.30 -3.52
N GLN A 101 -10.28 6.05 -4.78
CA GLN A 101 -10.85 7.04 -5.68
C GLN A 101 -12.38 7.18 -5.56
N GLY A 102 -13.02 6.41 -4.68
CA GLY A 102 -14.48 6.35 -4.56
C GLY A 102 -15.17 5.72 -5.78
N GLN A 103 -14.44 4.93 -6.58
CA GLN A 103 -14.96 4.24 -7.77
C GLN A 103 -15.32 2.77 -7.50
N GLY A 104 -15.29 2.33 -6.24
CA GLY A 104 -15.64 0.98 -5.81
C GLY A 104 -17.15 0.71 -5.95
N GLN A 105 -17.55 0.07 -7.05
CA GLN A 105 -18.86 -0.51 -7.34
C GLN A 105 -20.10 0.29 -6.89
N THR A 106 -20.55 1.22 -7.72
CA THR A 106 -21.99 1.46 -7.90
C THR A 106 -22.61 0.23 -8.56
N GLY A 107 -23.01 -0.74 -7.74
CA GLY A 107 -23.74 -1.94 -8.15
C GLY A 107 -24.67 -2.37 -7.03
N ALA A 108 -25.84 -1.73 -6.97
CA ALA A 108 -27.03 -2.28 -6.34
C ALA A 108 -27.76 -3.17 -7.35
#